data_AF-W0DRJ8-F1
#
_entry.id   AF-W0DRJ8-F1
#
_cell.length_a   1.000
_cell.length_b   1.000
_cell.length_c   1.000
_cell.angle_alpha   90.00
_cell.angle_beta   90.00
_cell.angle_gamma   90.00
#
_symmetry.space_group_name_H-M   'P 1'
#
loop_
_entity.id
_entity.type
_entity.pdbx_description
1 polymer ?
#
loop_
_entity_poly.entity_id
_entity_poly.type
_entity_poly.pdbx_seq_one_letter_code
_entity_poly.pdbx_strand_id
1 'polypeptide(L)'
;MASLNISLKQQFMLVVILLALLPLLVIKFSLDIQNQQLSNQISDDLQRAKTLSLLLSANQAQADYDADPIELWAANLARLHRDLGLDPDRQAIWLLNHDGQVFYVYGWLNPQPTKGIQSLWQRLLFSANATYRQKVQTDTDPVRRLVAKSLAGQTGQAIRQEGLFPASLMTSAPIRLQDPATGAQHQGVIIFEQTLTTLLDRSVGGLYPFILGLMLLLVTWSLLVIALAAHVSWRIQRVQRAVKEGVNHLSAYNQACYSAPKLSINDEIQQLNDGISQLFDQLSSYQRYLNALPSTLNHELHNPLNRLNLALARLPITQDEKKPLQQAIAQITHITQRLTEAQNLKSGMVNTALQPLNIAQRLDAYFAQVIDYIGVNRVNYQPFKQAEIPVMADGFLLEQLFDKLIDNALAFDNGQCPIQICCQLNDQTEVKTIAIHICNTGPNWPTGVDPRNEFFSQGHQQLQNPDGKIDSSPHLGLGLHLADLIAKRHQGELKLSKFQRCDTDAVWAPTGVCVTVILPCLAV
;
A
#
# COMPACT_ATOMS: atom_id res chain seq x y z
N MET A 1 -14.42 -25.27 -3.41
CA MET A 1 -14.03 -24.25 -2.41
C MET A 1 -13.46 -23.06 -3.18
N ALA A 2 -14.15 -21.92 -3.15
CA ALA A 2 -13.74 -20.74 -3.90
C ALA A 2 -12.44 -20.16 -3.30
N SER A 3 -11.39 -20.06 -4.11
CA SER A 3 -10.15 -19.38 -3.74
C SER A 3 -10.43 -17.88 -3.63
N LEU A 4 -10.67 -17.41 -2.41
CA LEU A 4 -10.75 -16.00 -2.11
C LEU A 4 -9.39 -15.36 -2.51
N ASN A 5 -9.40 -14.53 -3.57
CA ASN A 5 -8.27 -13.70 -3.98
C ASN A 5 -8.04 -12.59 -2.96
N ILE A 6 -7.52 -12.97 -1.80
CA ILE A 6 -7.16 -12.09 -0.69
C ILE A 6 -5.76 -11.55 -0.97
N SER A 7 -5.58 -10.23 -0.91
CA SER A 7 -4.26 -9.63 -1.16
C SER A 7 -3.26 -10.05 -0.07
N LEU A 8 -1.97 -10.06 -0.38
CA LEU A 8 -0.91 -10.48 0.55
C LEU A 8 -0.99 -9.73 1.91
N LYS A 9 -1.41 -8.46 1.88
CA LYS A 9 -1.66 -7.66 3.10
C LYS A 9 -2.80 -8.22 3.95
N GLN A 10 -3.88 -8.66 3.33
CA GLN A 10 -5.04 -9.21 4.03
C GLN A 10 -4.75 -10.62 4.57
N GLN A 11 -4.02 -11.45 3.82
CA GLN A 11 -3.55 -12.76 4.33
C GLN A 11 -2.66 -12.56 5.56
N PHE A 12 -1.75 -11.59 5.51
CA PHE A 12 -0.90 -11.25 6.65
C PHE A 12 -1.70 -10.74 7.85
N MET A 13 -2.68 -9.87 7.63
CA MET A 13 -3.55 -9.39 8.70
C MET A 13 -4.36 -10.53 9.33
N LEU A 14 -4.79 -11.51 8.53
CA LEU A 14 -5.49 -12.70 9.00
C LEU A 14 -4.60 -13.56 9.90
N VAL A 15 -3.34 -13.76 9.53
CA VAL A 15 -2.35 -14.48 10.38
C VAL A 15 -2.12 -13.72 11.69
N VAL A 16 -2.00 -12.40 11.64
CA VAL A 16 -1.84 -11.57 12.85
C VAL A 16 -3.07 -11.67 13.75
N ILE A 17 -4.28 -11.60 13.20
CA ILE A 17 -5.53 -11.77 13.96
C ILE A 17 -5.59 -13.16 14.59
N LEU A 18 -5.23 -14.21 13.84
CA LEU A 18 -5.20 -15.58 14.33
C LEU A 18 -4.21 -15.74 15.49
N LEU A 19 -3.01 -15.17 15.36
CA LEU A 19 -1.98 -15.20 16.40
C LEU A 19 -2.39 -14.39 17.63
N ALA A 20 -3.10 -13.28 17.45
CA ALA A 20 -3.65 -12.45 18.53
C ALA A 20 -4.83 -13.13 19.27
N LEU A 21 -5.49 -14.11 18.65
CA LEU A 21 -6.59 -14.89 19.25
C LEU A 21 -6.10 -16.03 20.13
N LEU A 22 -4.87 -16.52 19.90
CA LEU A 22 -4.27 -17.65 20.61
C LEU A 22 -4.18 -17.45 22.14
N PRO A 23 -3.76 -16.27 22.66
CA PRO A 23 -3.78 -16.00 24.10
C PRO A 23 -5.17 -16.12 24.73
N LEU A 24 -6.21 -15.69 24.00
CA LEU A 24 -7.59 -15.72 24.48
C LEU A 24 -8.09 -17.17 24.65
N LEU A 25 -7.67 -18.04 23.74
CA LEU A 25 -7.96 -19.47 23.78
C LEU A 25 -7.23 -20.17 24.94
N VAL A 26 -5.97 -19.80 25.19
CA VAL A 26 -5.21 -20.29 26.36
C VAL A 26 -5.90 -19.88 27.67
N ILE A 27 -6.34 -18.62 27.79
CA ILE A 27 -7.04 -18.14 28.99
C ILE A 27 -8.32 -18.96 29.20
N LYS A 28 -9.13 -19.16 28.15
CA LYS A 28 -10.34 -19.98 28.23
C LYS A 28 -10.04 -21.41 28.69
N PHE A 29 -9.06 -22.06 28.07
CA PHE A 29 -8.68 -23.42 28.42
C PHE A 29 -8.17 -23.54 29.86
N SER A 30 -7.42 -22.55 30.33
CA SER A 30 -6.98 -22.48 31.74
C SER A 30 -8.17 -22.36 32.69
N LEU A 31 -9.17 -21.56 32.36
CA LEU A 31 -10.40 -21.44 33.17
C LEU A 31 -11.17 -22.75 33.23
N ASP A 32 -11.27 -23.47 32.10
CA ASP A 32 -11.96 -24.75 32.03
C ASP A 32 -11.27 -25.82 32.89
N ILE A 33 -9.94 -25.92 32.83
CA ILE A 33 -9.15 -26.83 33.70
C ILE A 33 -9.37 -26.50 35.18
N GLN A 34 -9.32 -25.21 35.54
CA GLN A 34 -9.50 -24.78 36.93
C GLN A 34 -10.90 -25.11 37.45
N ASN A 35 -11.93 -24.92 36.62
CA ASN A 35 -13.30 -25.29 36.97
C ASN A 35 -13.45 -26.79 37.26
N GLN A 36 -12.79 -27.62 36.45
CA GLN A 36 -12.81 -29.07 36.65
C GLN A 36 -12.07 -29.49 37.93
N GLN A 37 -10.88 -28.92 38.20
CA GLN A 37 -10.14 -29.20 39.43
C GLN A 37 -10.90 -28.79 40.68
N LEU A 38 -11.53 -27.62 40.65
CA LEU A 38 -12.34 -27.13 41.75
C LEU A 38 -13.54 -28.06 42.02
N SER A 39 -14.23 -28.51 40.96
CA SER A 39 -15.34 -29.47 41.11
C SER A 39 -14.90 -30.76 41.78
N ASN A 40 -13.71 -31.27 41.44
CA ASN A 40 -13.15 -32.46 42.06
C ASN A 40 -12.83 -32.22 43.54
N GLN A 41 -12.17 -31.10 43.89
CA GLN A 41 -11.86 -30.76 45.28
C GLN A 41 -13.12 -30.63 46.16
N ILE A 42 -14.18 -29.99 45.65
CA ILE A 42 -15.45 -29.88 46.36
C ILE A 42 -16.05 -31.27 46.66
N SER A 43 -15.90 -32.22 45.74
CA SER A 43 -16.32 -33.62 45.94
C SER A 43 -15.46 -34.34 46.97
N ASP A 44 -14.15 -34.14 46.93
CA ASP A 44 -13.20 -34.73 47.89
C ASP A 44 -13.48 -34.24 49.32
N ASP A 45 -13.77 -32.96 49.51
CA ASP A 45 -14.11 -32.41 50.83
C ASP A 45 -15.42 -32.98 51.39
N LEU A 46 -16.38 -33.32 50.51
CA LEU A 46 -17.59 -34.04 50.90
C LEU A 46 -17.26 -35.44 51.44
N GLN A 47 -16.39 -36.16 50.73
CA GLN A 47 -15.94 -37.48 51.18
C GLN A 47 -15.15 -37.41 52.49
N ARG A 48 -14.32 -36.38 52.67
CA ARG A 48 -13.56 -36.16 53.91
C ARG A 48 -14.46 -35.92 55.11
N ALA A 49 -15.47 -35.05 55.00
CA ALA A 49 -16.41 -34.81 56.10
C ALA A 49 -17.20 -36.08 56.48
N LYS A 50 -17.59 -36.89 55.49
CA LYS A 50 -18.25 -38.18 55.71
C LYS A 50 -17.32 -39.20 56.38
N THR A 51 -16.04 -39.22 56.00
CA THR A 51 -15.03 -40.11 56.59
C THR A 51 -14.74 -39.71 58.04
N LEU A 52 -14.61 -38.40 58.29
CA LEU A 52 -14.44 -37.83 59.62
C LEU A 52 -15.62 -38.21 60.53
N SER A 53 -16.86 -38.08 60.05
CA SER A 53 -18.03 -38.43 60.86
C SER A 53 -18.10 -39.91 61.21
N LEU A 54 -17.70 -40.79 60.28
CA LEU A 54 -17.61 -42.23 60.53
C LEU A 54 -16.50 -42.56 61.54
N LEU A 55 -15.30 -42.00 61.39
CA LEU A 55 -14.18 -42.24 62.31
C LEU A 55 -14.46 -41.73 63.73
N LEU A 56 -15.08 -40.55 63.85
CA LEU A 56 -15.48 -39.98 65.14
C LEU A 56 -16.56 -40.83 65.81
N SER A 57 -17.53 -41.34 65.04
CA SER A 57 -18.54 -42.28 65.58
C SER A 57 -17.96 -43.62 66.02
N ALA A 58 -16.92 -44.12 65.32
CA ALA A 58 -16.28 -45.39 65.65
C ALA A 58 -15.35 -45.28 66.89
N ASN A 59 -14.58 -44.20 67.00
CA ASN A 59 -13.64 -44.02 68.12
C ASN A 59 -14.34 -43.76 69.46
N GLN A 60 -15.55 -43.20 69.48
CA GLN A 60 -16.27 -42.98 70.74
C GLN A 60 -16.75 -44.29 71.39
N ALA A 61 -16.97 -45.35 70.62
CA ALA A 61 -17.36 -46.66 71.14
C ALA A 61 -16.28 -47.32 72.02
N GLN A 62 -15.08 -46.75 72.09
CA GLN A 62 -13.89 -47.30 72.75
C GLN A 62 -13.35 -46.38 73.86
N ALA A 63 -14.09 -45.33 74.22
CA ALA A 63 -13.70 -44.31 75.18
C ALA A 63 -13.92 -44.74 76.64
N ASP A 64 -12.95 -44.41 77.50
CA ASP A 64 -13.02 -44.59 78.95
C ASP A 64 -13.96 -43.54 79.58
N TYR A 65 -14.94 -43.99 80.36
CA TYR A 65 -16.13 -43.21 80.75
C TYR A 65 -15.90 -42.22 81.91
N ASP A 66 -14.74 -42.27 82.56
CA ASP A 66 -14.41 -41.48 83.76
C ASP A 66 -13.72 -40.13 83.45
N ALA A 67 -13.43 -39.82 82.18
CA ALA A 67 -12.77 -38.57 81.78
C ALA A 67 -13.78 -37.47 81.41
N ASP A 68 -13.40 -36.20 81.64
CA ASP A 68 -14.20 -35.05 81.22
C ASP A 68 -14.50 -35.13 79.71
N PRO A 69 -15.78 -35.13 79.28
CA PRO A 69 -16.16 -35.39 77.89
C PRO A 69 -15.49 -34.43 76.90
N ILE A 70 -15.31 -33.17 77.28
CA ILE A 70 -14.75 -32.12 76.43
C ILE A 70 -13.26 -32.37 76.16
N GLU A 71 -12.49 -32.80 77.17
CA GLU A 71 -11.06 -33.09 77.01
C GLU A 71 -10.83 -34.32 76.12
N LEU A 72 -11.70 -35.32 76.23
CA LEU A 72 -11.66 -36.51 75.39
C LEU A 72 -11.93 -36.18 73.91
N TRP A 73 -12.94 -35.35 73.63
CA TRP A 73 -13.23 -34.87 72.27
C TRP A 73 -12.10 -34.02 71.71
N ALA A 74 -11.50 -33.13 72.51
CA ALA A 74 -10.36 -32.32 72.11
C ALA A 74 -9.13 -33.20 71.76
N ALA A 75 -8.83 -34.21 72.58
CA ALA A 75 -7.72 -35.15 72.33
C ALA A 75 -7.95 -36.01 71.08
N ASN A 76 -9.17 -36.49 70.86
CA ASN A 76 -9.53 -37.29 69.70
C ASN A 76 -9.50 -36.47 68.40
N LEU A 77 -10.02 -35.24 68.41
CA LEU A 77 -9.90 -34.35 67.25
C LEU A 77 -8.45 -33.97 66.97
N ALA A 78 -7.64 -33.70 68.00
CA ALA A 78 -6.22 -33.39 67.81
C ALA A 78 -5.42 -34.57 67.23
N ARG A 79 -5.79 -35.81 67.58
CA ARG A 79 -5.19 -37.04 67.02
C ARG A 79 -5.63 -37.24 65.57
N LEU A 80 -6.94 -37.20 65.29
CA LEU A 80 -7.48 -37.28 63.93
C LEU A 80 -6.91 -36.20 63.01
N HIS A 81 -6.78 -34.97 63.51
CA HIS A 81 -6.18 -33.87 62.76
C HIS A 81 -4.74 -34.19 62.32
N ARG A 82 -3.94 -34.78 63.21
CA ARG A 82 -2.56 -35.17 62.94
C ARG A 82 -2.47 -36.31 61.92
N ASP A 83 -3.37 -37.29 62.02
CA ASP A 83 -3.41 -38.45 61.13
C ASP A 83 -3.95 -38.10 59.73
N LEU A 84 -4.86 -37.12 59.64
CA LEU A 84 -5.43 -36.64 58.38
C LEU A 84 -4.64 -35.49 57.74
N GLY A 85 -3.60 -34.96 58.40
CA GLY A 85 -2.75 -33.90 57.85
C GLY A 85 -3.49 -32.59 57.57
N LEU A 86 -4.45 -32.25 58.44
CA LEU A 86 -5.24 -31.02 58.35
C LEU A 86 -4.37 -29.80 58.76
N ASP A 87 -4.72 -28.61 58.24
CA ASP A 87 -4.00 -27.36 58.51
C ASP A 87 -4.83 -26.48 59.47
N PRO A 88 -4.39 -26.29 60.72
CA PRO A 88 -5.20 -25.65 61.76
C PRO A 88 -5.43 -24.17 61.51
N ASP A 89 -4.66 -23.55 60.60
CA ASP A 89 -4.74 -22.12 60.29
C ASP A 89 -5.75 -21.78 59.19
N ARG A 90 -6.23 -22.82 58.51
CA ARG A 90 -6.93 -22.74 57.23
C ARG A 90 -8.18 -23.61 57.18
N GLN A 91 -8.36 -24.47 58.18
CA GLN A 91 -9.47 -25.40 58.34
C GLN A 91 -9.98 -25.34 59.77
N ALA A 92 -11.31 -25.40 59.91
CA ALA A 92 -11.95 -25.51 61.21
C ALA A 92 -12.96 -26.66 61.20
N ILE A 93 -13.04 -27.38 62.32
CA ILE A 93 -14.02 -28.44 62.55
C ILE A 93 -14.94 -27.98 63.66
N TRP A 94 -16.24 -27.95 63.38
CA TRP A 94 -17.27 -27.56 64.33
C TRP A 94 -18.06 -28.81 64.70
N LEU A 95 -18.17 -29.08 65.99
CA LEU A 95 -19.03 -30.11 66.55
C LEU A 95 -20.29 -29.46 67.10
N LEU A 96 -21.45 -29.94 66.68
CA LEU A 96 -22.73 -29.44 67.15
C LEU A 96 -23.55 -30.58 67.77
N ASN A 97 -24.29 -30.24 68.83
CA ASN A 97 -25.21 -31.15 69.50
C ASN A 97 -26.53 -31.34 68.71
N HIS A 98 -27.46 -32.14 69.25
CA HIS A 98 -28.77 -32.39 68.62
C HIS A 98 -29.62 -31.13 68.46
N ASP A 99 -29.41 -30.11 69.30
CA ASP A 99 -30.11 -28.82 69.24
C ASP A 99 -29.47 -27.84 68.24
N GLY A 100 -28.38 -28.25 67.57
CA GLY A 100 -27.63 -27.40 66.65
C GLY A 100 -26.81 -26.31 67.35
N GLN A 101 -26.51 -26.48 68.63
CA GLN A 101 -25.59 -25.61 69.37
C GLN A 101 -24.15 -26.13 69.20
N VAL A 102 -23.21 -25.20 69.06
CA VAL A 102 -21.79 -25.52 68.92
C VAL A 102 -21.25 -26.01 70.26
N PHE A 103 -20.84 -27.27 70.30
CA PHE A 103 -20.26 -27.93 71.45
C PHE A 103 -18.75 -27.70 71.52
N TYR A 104 -18.06 -27.78 70.37
CA TYR A 104 -16.61 -27.61 70.30
C TYR A 104 -16.17 -27.14 68.91
N VAL A 105 -15.13 -26.31 68.84
CA VAL A 105 -14.50 -25.86 67.58
C VAL A 105 -13.01 -26.14 67.65
N TYR A 106 -12.49 -26.81 66.63
CA TYR A 106 -11.07 -27.09 66.49
C TYR A 106 -10.52 -26.38 65.26
N GLY A 107 -9.42 -25.65 65.42
CA GLY A 107 -8.79 -24.85 64.36
C GLY A 107 -9.34 -23.43 64.25
N TRP A 108 -8.72 -22.63 63.37
CA TRP A 108 -9.15 -21.27 63.06
C TRP A 108 -9.14 -21.04 61.55
N LEU A 109 -10.01 -20.15 61.08
CA LEU A 109 -9.93 -19.63 59.71
C LEU A 109 -9.25 -18.26 59.75
N ASN A 110 -8.04 -18.17 59.21
CA ASN A 110 -7.42 -16.88 58.91
C ASN A 110 -7.56 -16.57 57.41
N PRO A 111 -8.61 -15.84 56.98
CA PRO A 111 -8.73 -15.42 55.59
C PRO A 111 -7.70 -14.32 55.31
N GLN A 112 -6.47 -14.69 54.92
CA GLN A 112 -5.54 -13.71 54.41
C GLN A 112 -5.96 -13.31 52.97
N PRO A 113 -6.35 -12.05 52.72
CA PRO A 113 -6.61 -11.60 51.37
C PRO A 113 -5.29 -11.60 50.59
N THR A 114 -5.28 -12.22 49.41
CA THR A 114 -4.12 -12.15 48.52
C THR A 114 -3.87 -10.69 48.11
N LYS A 115 -2.61 -10.26 48.10
CA LYS A 115 -2.21 -8.89 47.75
C LYS A 115 -1.69 -8.83 46.30
N GLY A 116 -1.86 -7.69 45.64
CA GLY A 116 -1.30 -7.42 44.30
C GLY A 116 -2.11 -8.04 43.14
N ILE A 117 -1.44 -8.34 42.03
CA ILE A 117 -2.07 -8.82 40.78
C ILE A 117 -2.83 -10.14 40.97
N GLN A 118 -2.44 -10.96 41.96
CA GLN A 118 -3.16 -12.19 42.33
C GLN A 118 -4.61 -11.92 42.76
N SER A 119 -4.88 -10.82 43.46
CA SER A 119 -6.24 -10.41 43.85
C SER A 119 -7.14 -10.10 42.65
N LEU A 120 -6.57 -9.46 41.62
CA LEU A 120 -7.27 -9.16 40.36
C LEU A 120 -7.60 -10.44 39.58
N TRP A 121 -6.66 -11.40 39.54
CA TRP A 121 -6.92 -12.72 38.94
C TRP A 121 -7.98 -13.50 39.69
N GLN A 122 -7.93 -13.54 41.03
CA GLN A 122 -8.97 -14.17 41.84
C GLN A 122 -10.34 -13.53 41.57
N ARG A 123 -10.40 -12.20 41.47
CA ARG A 123 -11.64 -11.47 41.16
C ARG A 123 -12.17 -11.80 39.76
N LEU A 124 -11.28 -11.87 38.76
CA LEU A 124 -11.65 -12.27 37.40
C LEU A 124 -12.21 -13.70 37.40
N LEU A 125 -11.55 -14.64 38.08
CA LEU A 125 -11.96 -16.04 38.22
C LEU A 125 -13.35 -16.16 38.85
N PHE A 126 -13.57 -15.53 40.01
CA PHE A 126 -14.87 -15.54 40.67
C PHE A 126 -15.97 -14.93 39.79
N SER A 127 -15.66 -13.84 39.08
CA SER A 127 -16.63 -13.22 38.18
C SER A 127 -16.92 -14.06 36.93
N ALA A 128 -15.93 -14.75 36.36
CA ALA A 128 -16.10 -15.54 35.15
C ALA A 128 -16.80 -16.89 35.40
N ASN A 129 -16.64 -17.47 36.59
CA ASN A 129 -17.09 -18.83 36.88
C ASN A 129 -18.59 -18.89 37.29
N ALA A 130 -19.39 -19.50 36.42
CA ALA A 130 -20.83 -19.70 36.63
C ALA A 130 -21.14 -20.60 37.85
N THR A 131 -20.30 -21.61 38.11
CA THR A 131 -20.45 -22.56 39.22
C THR A 131 -20.45 -21.87 40.59
N TYR A 132 -19.65 -20.82 40.75
CA TYR A 132 -19.64 -20.01 41.97
C TYR A 132 -20.87 -19.13 42.09
N ARG A 133 -21.25 -18.43 41.00
CA ARG A 133 -22.43 -17.55 40.98
C ARG A 133 -23.72 -18.29 41.33
N GLN A 134 -23.87 -19.53 40.87
CA GLN A 134 -25.10 -20.30 41.05
C GLN A 134 -25.26 -20.85 42.48
N LYS A 135 -24.17 -21.18 43.20
CA LYS A 135 -24.22 -21.64 44.60
C LYS A 135 -24.34 -20.52 45.63
N VAL A 136 -23.88 -19.31 45.29
CA VAL A 136 -23.87 -18.13 46.16
C VAL A 136 -25.25 -17.46 46.29
N GLN A 137 -26.08 -17.51 45.25
CA GLN A 137 -27.33 -16.74 45.18
C GLN A 137 -28.47 -17.25 46.08
N THR A 138 -28.27 -18.29 46.89
CA THR A 138 -29.39 -19.09 47.43
C THR A 138 -29.52 -19.24 48.95
N ASP A 139 -28.74 -18.55 49.80
CA ASP A 139 -28.95 -18.71 51.25
C ASP A 139 -28.70 -17.43 52.06
N THR A 140 -29.73 -16.98 52.75
CA THR A 140 -29.66 -15.90 53.76
C THR A 140 -29.06 -16.39 55.08
N ASP A 141 -28.98 -17.72 55.30
CA ASP A 141 -28.38 -18.32 56.49
C ASP A 141 -27.83 -19.75 56.19
N PRO A 142 -26.68 -19.86 55.49
CA PRO A 142 -26.19 -21.13 54.95
C PRO A 142 -25.92 -22.19 56.03
N VAL A 143 -25.49 -21.76 57.23
CA VAL A 143 -25.15 -22.65 58.34
C VAL A 143 -26.39 -23.37 58.87
N ARG A 144 -27.50 -22.65 59.08
CA ARG A 144 -28.72 -23.22 59.68
C ARG A 144 -29.33 -24.33 58.83
N ARG A 145 -29.33 -24.15 57.51
CA ARG A 145 -29.80 -25.16 56.55
C ARG A 145 -28.89 -26.38 56.51
N LEU A 146 -27.58 -26.15 56.57
CA LEU A 146 -26.55 -27.18 56.55
C LEU A 146 -26.64 -28.10 57.78
N VAL A 147 -26.89 -27.49 58.96
CA VAL A 147 -27.16 -28.19 60.23
C VAL A 147 -28.48 -28.97 60.14
N ALA A 148 -29.57 -28.35 59.68
CA ALA A 148 -30.87 -29.01 59.56
C ALA A 148 -30.83 -30.24 58.62
N LYS A 149 -30.13 -30.14 57.48
CA LYS A 149 -29.92 -31.28 56.57
C LYS A 149 -29.13 -32.41 57.22
N SER A 150 -28.11 -32.05 58.00
CA SER A 150 -27.28 -33.02 58.70
C SER A 150 -28.03 -33.71 59.84
N LEU A 151 -28.85 -32.98 60.60
CA LEU A 151 -29.73 -33.57 61.62
C LEU A 151 -30.77 -34.52 60.99
N ALA A 152 -31.21 -34.25 59.76
CA ALA A 152 -32.03 -35.18 58.97
C ALA A 152 -31.24 -36.40 58.42
N GLY A 153 -29.95 -36.54 58.76
CA GLY A 153 -29.09 -37.65 58.36
C GLY A 153 -28.46 -37.53 56.97
N GLN A 154 -28.49 -36.35 56.35
CA GLN A 154 -27.92 -36.11 55.01
C GLN A 154 -26.69 -35.22 55.08
N THR A 155 -25.65 -35.55 54.31
CA THR A 155 -24.47 -34.67 54.15
C THR A 155 -24.83 -33.47 53.27
N GLY A 156 -24.44 -32.27 53.67
CA GLY A 156 -24.71 -31.03 52.95
C GLY A 156 -23.46 -30.20 52.69
N GLN A 157 -23.52 -29.30 51.71
CA GLN A 157 -22.47 -28.32 51.46
C GLN A 157 -23.07 -26.93 51.27
N ALA A 158 -22.40 -25.91 51.80
CA ALA A 158 -22.73 -24.51 51.59
C ALA A 158 -21.45 -23.67 51.57
N ILE A 159 -21.51 -22.51 50.93
CA ILE A 159 -20.41 -21.54 50.91
C ILE A 159 -20.81 -20.40 51.84
N ARG A 160 -19.94 -20.06 52.79
CA ARG A 160 -20.11 -18.87 53.62
C ARG A 160 -19.40 -17.69 52.96
N GLN A 161 -20.11 -16.58 52.85
CA GLN A 161 -19.56 -15.32 52.34
C GLN A 161 -19.24 -14.37 53.50
N GLU A 162 -18.10 -13.70 53.43
CA GLU A 162 -17.79 -12.55 54.29
C GLU A 162 -17.54 -11.34 53.40
N GLY A 163 -18.51 -10.42 53.36
CA GLY A 163 -18.46 -9.25 52.48
C GLY A 163 -18.55 -9.61 50.99
N LEU A 164 -17.64 -9.05 50.18
CA LEU A 164 -17.63 -9.22 48.72
C LEU A 164 -16.98 -10.53 48.23
N PHE A 165 -16.45 -11.36 49.14
CA PHE A 165 -15.70 -12.55 48.78
C PHE A 165 -16.26 -13.80 49.48
N PRO A 166 -16.38 -14.95 48.78
CA PRO A 166 -16.69 -16.21 49.44
C PRO A 166 -15.51 -16.60 50.36
N ALA A 167 -15.78 -16.66 51.66
CA ALA A 167 -14.76 -16.83 52.69
C ALA A 167 -14.38 -18.30 52.88
N SER A 168 -15.37 -19.19 52.90
CA SER A 168 -15.14 -20.60 53.22
C SER A 168 -16.17 -21.55 52.62
N LEU A 169 -15.75 -22.80 52.38
CA LEU A 169 -16.61 -23.93 52.04
C LEU A 169 -16.91 -24.71 53.32
N MET A 170 -18.19 -24.90 53.61
CA MET A 170 -18.68 -25.69 54.74
C MET A 170 -19.29 -26.99 54.24
N THR A 171 -18.90 -28.09 54.85
CA THR A 171 -19.44 -29.42 54.58
C THR A 171 -19.96 -30.01 55.89
N SER A 172 -21.24 -30.40 55.95
CA SER A 172 -21.82 -31.07 57.11
C SER A 172 -21.93 -32.57 56.91
N ALA A 173 -21.75 -33.32 57.99
CA ALA A 173 -22.05 -34.73 58.07
C ALA A 173 -22.68 -35.10 59.42
N PRO A 174 -23.69 -36.00 59.44
CA PRO A 174 -24.29 -36.48 60.67
C PRO A 174 -23.29 -37.33 61.45
N ILE A 175 -23.25 -37.13 62.76
CA ILE A 175 -22.70 -38.10 63.70
C ILE A 175 -23.86 -38.81 64.38
N ARG A 176 -23.78 -40.14 64.46
CA ARG A 176 -24.62 -40.93 65.36
C ARG A 176 -23.73 -41.46 66.47
N LEU A 177 -24.06 -41.09 67.69
CA LEU A 177 -23.39 -41.53 68.90
C LEU A 177 -24.37 -42.44 69.63
N GLN A 178 -23.91 -43.58 70.09
CA GLN A 178 -24.67 -44.48 70.95
C GLN A 178 -24.03 -44.38 72.33
N ASP A 179 -24.82 -44.18 73.39
CA ASP A 179 -24.33 -44.15 74.76
C ASP A 179 -24.14 -45.59 75.28
N PRO A 180 -22.90 -46.05 75.53
CA PRO A 180 -22.61 -47.34 76.15
C PRO A 180 -23.37 -47.66 77.43
N ALA A 181 -23.72 -46.65 78.25
CA ALA A 181 -24.34 -46.86 79.55
C ALA A 181 -25.87 -46.98 79.48
N THR A 182 -26.52 -46.23 78.58
CA THR A 182 -28.00 -46.16 78.48
C THR A 182 -28.56 -46.74 77.18
N GLY A 183 -27.71 -47.02 76.19
CA GLY A 183 -28.11 -47.42 74.83
C GLY A 183 -28.80 -46.32 74.02
N ALA A 184 -28.93 -45.10 74.57
CA ALA A 184 -29.56 -43.97 73.90
C ALA A 184 -28.75 -43.52 72.69
N GLN A 185 -29.42 -43.27 71.56
CA GLN A 185 -28.78 -42.70 70.38
C GLN A 185 -28.86 -41.18 70.39
N HIS A 186 -27.72 -40.53 70.46
CA HIS A 186 -27.59 -39.09 70.32
C HIS A 186 -27.14 -38.76 68.88
N GLN A 187 -27.87 -37.85 68.23
CA GLN A 187 -27.50 -37.34 66.91
C GLN A 187 -26.78 -36.00 67.06
N GLY A 188 -25.61 -35.89 66.43
CA GLY A 188 -24.84 -34.66 66.36
C GLY A 188 -24.49 -34.30 64.92
N VAL A 189 -23.86 -33.16 64.73
CA VAL A 189 -23.42 -32.68 63.41
C VAL A 189 -21.95 -32.29 63.46
N ILE A 190 -21.19 -32.73 62.47
CA ILE A 190 -19.85 -32.17 62.19
C ILE A 190 -19.99 -31.23 61.02
N ILE A 191 -19.40 -30.05 61.16
CA ILE A 191 -19.14 -29.16 60.04
C ILE A 191 -17.64 -29.07 59.85
N PHE A 192 -17.20 -29.45 58.66
CA PHE A 192 -15.85 -29.20 58.18
C PHE A 192 -15.85 -27.91 57.36
N GLU A 193 -15.12 -26.90 57.82
CA GLU A 193 -15.01 -25.58 57.17
C GLU A 193 -13.58 -25.37 56.66
N GLN A 194 -13.42 -24.96 55.41
CA GLN A 194 -12.12 -24.68 54.81
C GLN A 194 -12.14 -23.37 54.01
N THR A 195 -11.09 -22.55 54.14
CA THR A 195 -10.99 -21.27 53.42
C THR A 195 -10.83 -21.48 51.90
N LEU A 196 -11.66 -20.82 51.10
CA LEU A 196 -11.65 -20.95 49.64
C LEU A 196 -10.33 -20.49 49.00
N THR A 197 -9.66 -19.51 49.60
CA THR A 197 -8.35 -19.01 49.13
C THR A 197 -7.29 -20.13 49.10
N THR A 198 -7.42 -21.13 49.96
CA THR A 198 -6.46 -22.25 50.09
C THR A 198 -6.69 -23.33 49.04
N LEU A 199 -7.95 -23.55 48.64
CA LEU A 199 -8.32 -24.41 47.51
C LEU A 199 -7.76 -23.84 46.20
N LEU A 200 -7.82 -22.51 46.05
CA LEU A 200 -7.25 -21.80 44.90
C LEU A 200 -5.70 -21.75 44.96
N ASP A 201 -5.08 -21.44 46.09
CA ASP A 201 -3.60 -21.30 46.15
C ASP A 201 -2.88 -22.62 45.84
N ARG A 202 -3.40 -23.75 46.34
CA ARG A 202 -2.78 -25.07 46.17
C ARG A 202 -2.90 -25.62 44.74
N SER A 203 -3.90 -25.17 43.98
CA SER A 203 -4.09 -25.54 42.56
C SER A 203 -3.51 -24.52 41.58
N VAL A 204 -3.35 -23.25 41.98
CA VAL A 204 -3.10 -22.14 41.04
C VAL A 204 -1.72 -21.48 41.19
N GLY A 205 -1.04 -21.61 42.33
CA GLY A 205 0.20 -20.86 42.62
C GLY A 205 1.32 -21.01 41.57
N GLY A 206 1.43 -22.19 40.93
CA GLY A 206 2.45 -22.46 39.91
C GLY A 206 2.02 -22.16 38.46
N LEU A 207 0.72 -22.12 38.16
CA LEU A 207 0.22 -21.98 36.79
C LEU A 207 0.16 -20.52 36.32
N TYR A 208 -0.09 -19.59 37.24
CA TYR A 208 -0.14 -18.16 36.95
C TYR A 208 1.13 -17.61 36.25
N PRO A 209 2.36 -17.81 36.78
CA PRO A 209 3.56 -17.30 36.11
C PRO A 209 3.79 -17.96 34.75
N PHE A 210 3.36 -19.21 34.56
CA PHE A 210 3.46 -19.92 33.29
C PHE A 210 2.54 -19.31 32.22
N ILE A 211 1.27 -19.04 32.56
CA ILE A 211 0.29 -18.43 31.64
C ILE A 211 0.74 -17.01 31.25
N LEU A 212 1.22 -16.22 32.21
CA LEU A 212 1.68 -14.87 31.96
C LEU A 212 2.95 -14.86 31.10
N GLY A 213 3.88 -15.79 31.37
CA GLY A 213 5.07 -16.00 30.52
C GLY A 213 4.71 -16.38 29.09
N LEU A 214 3.76 -17.30 28.89
CA LEU A 214 3.28 -17.69 27.57
C LEU A 214 2.62 -16.53 26.83
N MET A 215 1.82 -15.71 27.53
CA MET A 215 1.19 -14.52 26.93
C MET A 215 2.24 -13.52 26.46
N LEU A 216 3.24 -13.23 27.29
CA LEU A 216 4.31 -12.29 26.95
C LEU A 216 5.14 -12.80 25.76
N LEU A 217 5.40 -14.10 25.72
CA LEU A 217 6.05 -14.75 24.58
C LEU A 217 5.20 -14.60 23.30
N LEU A 218 3.90 -14.91 23.34
CA LEU A 218 3.03 -14.78 22.16
C LEU A 218 2.92 -13.33 21.66
N VAL A 219 2.83 -12.36 22.57
CA VAL A 219 2.76 -10.93 22.22
C VAL A 219 4.07 -10.46 21.59
N THR A 220 5.22 -10.81 22.19
CA THR A 220 6.54 -10.48 21.62
C THR A 220 6.75 -11.12 20.25
N TRP A 221 6.32 -12.38 20.08
CA TRP A 221 6.38 -13.08 18.80
C TRP A 221 5.48 -12.43 17.73
N SER A 222 4.26 -12.01 18.10
CA SER A 222 3.36 -11.25 17.24
C SER A 222 4.00 -9.95 16.76
N LEU A 223 4.59 -9.19 17.69
CA LEU A 223 5.23 -7.91 17.39
C LEU A 223 6.43 -8.09 16.43
N LEU A 224 7.23 -9.13 16.64
CA LEU A 224 8.36 -9.50 15.78
C LEU A 224 7.91 -9.77 14.34
N VAL A 225 6.85 -10.57 14.17
CA VAL A 225 6.29 -10.90 12.86
C VAL A 225 5.78 -9.64 12.14
N ILE A 226 5.10 -8.75 12.85
CA ILE A 226 4.62 -7.46 12.30
C ILE A 226 5.81 -6.60 11.86
N ALA A 227 6.85 -6.49 12.69
CA ALA A 227 8.04 -5.70 12.37
C ALA A 227 8.76 -6.22 11.11
N LEU A 228 8.91 -7.54 10.99
CA LEU A 228 9.56 -8.17 9.83
C LEU A 228 8.78 -7.89 8.54
N ALA A 229 7.44 -8.01 8.57
CA ALA A 229 6.62 -7.73 7.40
C ALA A 229 6.59 -6.25 7.02
N ALA A 230 6.55 -5.35 8.00
CA ALA A 230 6.69 -3.92 7.75
C ALA A 230 8.04 -3.60 7.09
N HIS A 231 9.13 -4.24 7.56
CA HIS A 231 10.46 -4.07 7.00
C HIS A 231 10.53 -4.53 5.53
N VAL A 232 10.01 -5.72 5.21
CA VAL A 232 9.96 -6.25 3.84
C VAL A 232 9.08 -5.38 2.95
N SER A 233 7.89 -4.97 3.42
CA SER A 233 6.98 -4.12 2.64
C SER A 233 7.61 -2.76 2.32
N TRP A 234 8.34 -2.15 3.26
CA TRP A 234 9.04 -0.89 3.04
C TRP A 234 10.14 -1.03 1.97
N ARG A 235 10.91 -2.13 2.02
CA ARG A 235 11.92 -2.44 1.00
C ARG A 235 11.31 -2.59 -0.39
N ILE A 236 10.21 -3.35 -0.54
CA ILE A 236 9.54 -3.54 -1.83
C ILE A 236 9.04 -2.21 -2.40
N GLN A 237 8.43 -1.36 -1.58
CA GLN A 237 7.96 -0.05 -2.02
C GLN A 237 9.10 0.85 -2.52
N ARG A 238 10.28 0.77 -1.90
CA ARG A 238 11.44 1.54 -2.34
C ARG A 238 11.89 1.15 -3.74
N VAL A 239 11.92 -0.16 -4.03
CA VAL A 239 12.25 -0.67 -5.38
C VAL A 239 11.17 -0.27 -6.39
N GLN A 240 9.89 -0.42 -6.06
CA GLN A 240 8.79 -0.03 -6.95
C GLN A 240 8.83 1.46 -7.33
N ARG A 241 9.16 2.35 -6.38
CA ARG A 241 9.30 3.78 -6.67
C ARG A 241 10.44 4.05 -7.64
N ALA A 242 11.60 3.44 -7.42
CA ALA A 242 12.75 3.59 -8.31
C ALA A 242 12.45 3.11 -9.74
N VAL A 243 11.77 1.97 -9.89
CA VAL A 243 11.34 1.48 -11.21
C VAL A 243 10.37 2.44 -11.88
N LYS A 244 9.38 2.96 -11.13
CA LYS A 244 8.39 3.90 -11.66
C LYS A 244 9.04 5.22 -12.10
N GLU A 245 10.02 5.71 -11.36
CA GLU A 245 10.83 6.87 -11.73
C GLU A 245 11.63 6.59 -13.01
N GLY A 246 12.27 5.42 -13.15
CA GLY A 246 12.97 5.02 -14.37
C GLY A 246 12.08 4.95 -15.62
N VAL A 247 10.88 4.38 -15.48
CA VAL A 247 9.89 4.33 -16.58
C VAL A 247 9.40 5.72 -16.96
N ASN A 248 9.16 6.60 -15.98
CA ASN A 248 8.76 7.98 -16.25
C ASN A 248 9.86 8.74 -17.00
N HIS A 249 11.13 8.58 -16.61
CA HIS A 249 12.27 9.18 -17.33
C HIS A 249 12.39 8.68 -18.77
N LEU A 250 12.14 7.38 -19.01
CA LEU A 250 12.08 6.82 -20.36
C LEU A 250 10.99 7.50 -21.20
N SER A 251 9.78 7.66 -20.63
CA SER A 251 8.64 8.27 -21.33
C SER A 251 8.78 9.77 -21.59
N ALA A 252 9.48 10.48 -20.70
CA ALA A 252 9.62 11.94 -20.77
C ALA A 252 10.81 12.39 -21.63
N TYR A 253 11.92 11.64 -21.64
CA TYR A 253 13.17 12.10 -22.26
C TYR A 253 13.73 11.19 -23.35
N ASN A 254 13.09 10.05 -23.67
CA ASN A 254 13.63 9.06 -24.63
C ASN A 254 15.08 8.62 -24.34
N GLN A 255 15.54 8.81 -23.09
CA GLN A 255 16.84 8.41 -22.57
C GLN A 255 16.60 7.54 -21.34
N ALA A 256 17.02 6.28 -21.43
CA ALA A 256 17.04 5.36 -20.30
C ALA A 256 18.22 5.72 -19.38
N CYS A 257 17.99 6.61 -18.43
CA CYS A 257 18.87 6.80 -17.27
C CYS A 257 18.17 6.23 -16.04
N TYR A 258 18.30 4.92 -15.83
CA TYR A 258 17.88 4.27 -14.59
C TYR A 258 19.08 4.16 -13.65
N SER A 259 19.09 4.99 -12.60
CA SER A 259 20.06 4.85 -11.52
C SER A 259 19.49 3.93 -10.45
N ALA A 260 19.99 2.70 -10.40
CA ALA A 260 19.61 1.73 -9.35
C ALA A 260 19.89 2.32 -7.95
N PRO A 261 18.92 2.28 -7.03
CA PRO A 261 19.20 2.58 -5.63
C PRO A 261 20.18 1.53 -5.08
N LYS A 262 21.31 1.98 -4.51
CA LYS A 262 22.21 1.07 -3.78
C LYS A 262 21.52 0.59 -2.51
N LEU A 263 21.04 -0.66 -2.55
CA LEU A 263 20.56 -1.37 -1.38
C LEU A 263 21.77 -1.79 -0.56
N SER A 264 21.73 -1.59 0.76
CA SER A 264 22.92 -1.74 1.61
C SER A 264 23.30 -3.20 1.93
N ILE A 265 22.59 -4.19 1.35
CA ILE A 265 22.72 -5.62 1.67
C ILE A 265 22.48 -6.46 0.39
N ASN A 266 23.43 -7.33 0.06
CA ASN A 266 23.44 -8.26 -1.09
C ASN A 266 22.40 -9.40 -0.93
N ASP A 267 21.11 -9.06 -1.07
CA ASP A 267 20.01 -10.02 -1.07
C ASP A 267 19.44 -10.24 -2.48
N GLU A 268 18.48 -11.15 -2.64
CA GLU A 268 17.78 -11.44 -3.90
C GLU A 268 17.09 -10.20 -4.49
N ILE A 269 16.67 -9.26 -3.63
CA ILE A 269 16.09 -7.99 -4.08
C ILE A 269 17.13 -7.09 -4.75
N GLN A 270 18.39 -7.14 -4.29
CA GLN A 270 19.47 -6.41 -4.96
C GLN A 270 19.83 -7.06 -6.29
N GLN A 271 19.87 -8.39 -6.38
CA GLN A 271 20.08 -9.09 -7.65
C GLN A 271 18.99 -8.77 -8.69
N LEU A 272 17.72 -8.67 -8.26
CA LEU A 272 16.62 -8.23 -9.12
C LEU A 272 16.81 -6.79 -9.59
N ASN A 273 17.19 -5.90 -8.67
CA ASN A 273 17.45 -4.49 -8.97
C ASN A 273 18.59 -4.34 -10.00
N ASP A 274 19.67 -5.12 -9.85
CA ASP A 274 20.80 -5.16 -10.78
C ASP A 274 20.36 -5.68 -12.16
N GLY A 275 19.51 -6.72 -12.21
CA GLY A 275 18.93 -7.22 -13.46
C GLY A 275 18.04 -6.18 -14.17
N ILE A 276 17.25 -5.41 -13.41
CA ILE A 276 16.45 -4.31 -13.95
C ILE A 276 17.35 -3.20 -14.50
N SER A 277 18.44 -2.85 -13.80
CA SER A 277 19.44 -1.91 -14.32
C SER A 277 20.02 -2.35 -15.65
N GLN A 278 20.43 -3.61 -15.77
CA GLN A 278 21.00 -4.14 -17.02
C GLN A 278 20.00 -4.05 -18.18
N LEU A 279 18.71 -4.30 -17.94
CA LEU A 279 17.67 -4.15 -18.97
C LEU A 279 17.52 -2.70 -19.43
N PHE A 280 17.55 -1.73 -18.51
CA PHE A 280 17.53 -0.32 -18.88
C PHE A 280 18.79 0.10 -19.65
N ASP A 281 19.96 -0.42 -19.30
CA ASP A 281 21.20 -0.17 -20.02
C ASP A 281 21.18 -0.74 -21.45
N GLN A 282 20.63 -1.95 -21.63
CA GLN A 282 20.42 -2.55 -22.95
C GLN A 282 19.45 -1.73 -23.78
N LEU A 283 18.33 -1.29 -23.18
CA LEU A 283 17.34 -0.45 -23.86
C LEU A 283 17.93 0.90 -24.29
N SER A 284 18.71 1.54 -23.42
CA SER A 284 19.41 2.80 -23.74
C SER A 284 20.37 2.61 -24.91
N SER A 285 21.09 1.50 -24.95
CA SER A 285 22.05 1.17 -26.01
C SER A 285 21.35 0.91 -27.34
N TYR A 286 20.22 0.21 -27.31
CA TYR A 286 19.39 -0.03 -28.49
C TYR A 286 18.80 1.28 -29.05
N GLN A 287 18.33 2.16 -28.17
CA GLN A 287 17.84 3.50 -28.55
C GLN A 287 18.96 4.33 -29.22
N ARG A 288 20.17 4.33 -28.66
CA ARG A 288 21.34 5.00 -29.25
C ARG A 288 21.67 4.44 -30.65
N TYR A 289 21.60 3.13 -30.81
CA TYR A 289 21.81 2.48 -32.10
C TYR A 289 20.77 2.92 -33.15
N LEU A 290 19.48 2.93 -32.80
CA LEU A 290 18.42 3.40 -33.69
C LEU A 290 18.59 4.87 -34.08
N ASN A 291 19.05 5.72 -33.16
CA ASN A 291 19.31 7.14 -33.45
C ASN A 291 20.53 7.35 -34.37
N ALA A 292 21.53 6.48 -34.31
CA ALA A 292 22.74 6.57 -35.15
C ALA A 292 22.56 5.96 -36.55
N LEU A 293 21.65 4.99 -36.69
CA LEU A 293 21.40 4.25 -37.93
C LEU A 293 21.15 5.13 -39.18
N PRO A 294 20.36 6.22 -39.12
CA PRO A 294 20.07 7.06 -40.28
C PRO A 294 21.31 7.75 -40.86
N SER A 295 22.22 8.21 -39.99
CA SER A 295 23.48 8.85 -40.42
C SER A 295 24.37 7.86 -41.17
N THR A 296 24.53 6.65 -40.63
CA THR A 296 25.30 5.59 -41.29
C THR A 296 24.65 5.15 -42.60
N LEU A 297 23.33 4.99 -42.62
CA LEU A 297 22.58 4.58 -43.80
C LEU A 297 22.66 5.64 -44.93
N ASN A 298 22.68 6.93 -44.58
CA ASN A 298 22.88 8.00 -45.56
C ASN A 298 24.26 7.93 -46.23
N HIS A 299 25.32 7.74 -45.44
CA HIS A 299 26.68 7.58 -45.97
C HIS A 299 26.81 6.33 -46.85
N GLU A 300 26.23 5.21 -46.43
CA GLU A 300 26.27 3.95 -47.16
C GLU A 300 25.39 3.94 -48.41
N LEU A 301 24.31 4.73 -48.47
CA LEU A 301 23.47 4.88 -49.68
C LEU A 301 24.02 5.93 -50.67
N HIS A 302 24.70 6.97 -50.18
CA HIS A 302 25.27 8.01 -51.05
C HIS A 302 26.34 7.44 -52.00
N ASN A 303 27.12 6.45 -51.56
CA ASN A 303 28.14 5.78 -52.36
C ASN A 303 27.60 4.93 -53.54
N PRO A 304 26.63 4.03 -53.36
CA PRO A 304 26.02 3.31 -54.46
C PRO A 304 25.20 4.23 -55.38
N LEU A 305 24.53 5.27 -54.87
CA LEU A 305 23.81 6.24 -55.70
C LEU A 305 24.77 7.06 -56.58
N ASN A 306 25.92 7.48 -56.05
CA ASN A 306 26.97 8.13 -56.86
C ASN A 306 27.54 7.20 -57.94
N ARG A 307 27.74 5.92 -57.63
CA ARG A 307 28.17 4.92 -58.61
C ARG A 307 27.11 4.69 -59.68
N LEU A 308 25.82 4.68 -59.31
CA LEU A 308 24.69 4.61 -60.24
C LEU A 308 24.64 5.84 -61.16
N ASN A 309 24.83 7.06 -60.62
CA ASN A 309 24.93 8.28 -61.41
C ASN A 309 26.11 8.26 -62.40
N LEU A 310 27.27 7.80 -61.96
CA LEU A 310 28.47 7.65 -62.80
C LEU A 310 28.28 6.59 -63.90
N ALA A 311 27.64 5.47 -63.57
CA ALA A 311 27.30 4.44 -64.55
C ALA A 311 26.29 4.98 -65.57
N LEU A 312 25.23 5.65 -65.11
CA LEU A 312 24.19 6.26 -65.95
C LEU A 312 24.76 7.33 -66.90
N ALA A 313 25.73 8.12 -66.44
CA ALA A 313 26.43 9.10 -67.26
C ALA A 313 27.17 8.44 -68.45
N ARG A 314 27.69 7.22 -68.24
CA ARG A 314 28.48 6.45 -69.23
C ARG A 314 27.65 5.58 -70.17
N LEU A 315 26.35 5.38 -69.90
CA LEU A 315 25.49 4.59 -70.77
C LEU A 315 25.20 5.32 -72.11
N PRO A 316 25.25 4.62 -73.26
CA PRO A 316 25.01 5.20 -74.58
C PRO A 316 23.50 5.25 -74.89
N ILE A 317 22.73 5.95 -74.05
CA ILE A 317 21.28 6.17 -74.20
C ILE A 317 20.98 7.66 -74.40
N THR A 318 19.83 7.93 -75.04
CA THR A 318 19.37 9.28 -75.41
C THR A 318 19.06 10.12 -74.17
N GLN A 319 19.23 11.46 -74.26
CA GLN A 319 19.05 12.38 -73.11
C GLN A 319 17.65 12.29 -72.49
N ASP A 320 16.61 12.01 -73.30
CA ASP A 320 15.23 11.87 -72.82
C ASP A 320 14.97 10.54 -72.09
N GLU A 321 15.77 9.49 -72.34
CA GLU A 321 15.71 8.22 -71.58
C GLU A 321 16.52 8.29 -70.28
N LYS A 322 17.55 9.15 -70.22
CA LYS A 322 18.35 9.40 -69.01
C LYS A 322 17.62 10.25 -67.97
N LYS A 323 16.83 11.25 -68.40
CA LYS A 323 16.06 12.16 -67.52
C LYS A 323 15.27 11.44 -66.42
N PRO A 324 14.41 10.44 -66.70
CA PRO A 324 13.61 9.79 -65.67
C PRO A 324 14.46 9.03 -64.64
N LEU A 325 15.57 8.39 -65.06
CA LEU A 325 16.48 7.71 -64.12
C LEU A 325 17.28 8.71 -63.27
N GLN A 326 17.73 9.83 -63.84
CA GLN A 326 18.40 10.89 -63.07
C GLN A 326 17.47 11.53 -62.06
N GLN A 327 16.20 11.76 -62.42
CA GLN A 327 15.17 12.25 -61.52
C GLN A 327 14.88 11.25 -60.39
N ALA A 328 14.79 9.94 -60.69
CA ALA A 328 14.61 8.91 -59.67
C ALA A 328 15.80 8.83 -58.69
N ILE A 329 17.04 8.90 -59.17
CA ILE A 329 18.23 8.90 -58.31
C ILE A 329 18.28 10.18 -57.45
N ALA A 330 18.02 11.35 -58.03
CA ALA A 330 17.96 12.61 -57.29
C ALA A 330 16.87 12.60 -56.20
N GLN A 331 15.71 12.00 -56.52
CA GLN A 331 14.61 11.82 -55.57
C GLN A 331 15.02 10.92 -54.41
N ILE A 332 15.70 9.79 -54.65
CA ILE A 332 16.15 8.89 -53.58
C ILE A 332 17.18 9.59 -52.68
N THR A 333 18.17 10.28 -53.26
CA THR A 333 19.19 11.03 -52.50
C THR A 333 18.53 12.11 -51.62
N HIS A 334 17.54 12.81 -52.16
CA HIS A 334 16.80 13.83 -51.40
C HIS A 334 15.98 13.23 -50.26
N ILE A 335 15.37 12.05 -50.45
CA ILE A 335 14.63 11.34 -49.39
C ILE A 335 15.57 10.89 -48.26
N THR A 336 16.74 10.32 -48.58
CA THR A 336 17.70 9.85 -47.57
C THR A 336 18.29 11.01 -46.77
N GLN A 337 18.59 12.12 -47.45
CA GLN A 337 19.10 13.33 -46.80
C GLN A 337 18.07 13.93 -45.84
N ARG A 338 16.79 14.03 -46.23
CA ARG A 338 15.72 14.51 -45.34
C ARG A 338 15.42 13.57 -44.18
N LEU A 339 15.50 12.25 -44.38
CA LEU A 339 15.37 11.28 -43.30
C LEU A 339 16.48 11.46 -42.25
N THR A 340 17.71 11.68 -42.73
CA THR A 340 18.87 11.91 -41.86
C THR A 340 18.77 13.24 -41.12
N GLU A 341 18.33 14.29 -41.80
CA GLU A 341 18.06 15.59 -41.20
C GLU A 341 17.01 15.48 -40.09
N ALA A 342 15.87 14.83 -40.36
CA ALA A 342 14.81 14.62 -39.37
C ALA A 342 15.29 13.83 -38.13
N GLN A 343 16.19 12.86 -38.32
CA GLN A 343 16.73 12.02 -37.25
C GLN A 343 17.81 12.73 -36.43
N ASN A 344 18.69 13.48 -37.10
CA ASN A 344 19.66 14.35 -36.44
C ASN A 344 18.96 15.44 -35.63
N LEU A 345 17.86 15.99 -36.14
CA LEU A 345 17.06 16.98 -35.42
C LEU A 345 16.35 16.41 -34.21
N LYS A 346 15.71 15.25 -34.33
CA LYS A 346 15.15 14.55 -33.17
C LYS A 346 16.22 14.28 -32.10
N SER A 347 17.42 13.89 -32.51
CA SER A 347 18.53 13.60 -31.58
C SER A 347 19.11 14.89 -30.95
N GLY A 348 19.25 15.97 -31.73
CA GLY A 348 19.73 17.26 -31.26
C GLY A 348 18.76 17.95 -30.29
N MET A 349 17.45 17.82 -30.54
CA MET A 349 16.41 18.31 -29.62
C MET A 349 16.57 17.72 -28.22
N VAL A 350 16.91 16.45 -28.06
CA VAL A 350 16.98 15.82 -26.72
C VAL A 350 18.08 16.41 -25.84
N ASN A 351 19.18 16.91 -26.41
CA ASN A 351 20.38 17.30 -25.66
C ASN A 351 20.51 18.80 -25.34
N THR A 352 19.67 19.68 -25.89
CA THR A 352 19.79 21.13 -25.68
C THR A 352 18.79 21.64 -24.65
N ALA A 353 19.26 22.31 -23.59
CA ALA A 353 18.38 22.91 -22.58
C ALA A 353 17.69 24.17 -23.12
N LEU A 354 16.39 24.32 -22.86
CA LEU A 354 15.65 25.55 -23.17
C LEU A 354 16.11 26.67 -22.24
N GLN A 355 16.31 27.88 -22.79
CA GLN A 355 16.75 29.04 -22.04
C GLN A 355 15.75 30.20 -22.20
N PRO A 356 15.66 31.12 -21.22
CA PRO A 356 14.85 32.32 -21.38
C PRO A 356 15.42 33.17 -22.52
N LEU A 357 14.64 33.33 -23.59
CA LEU A 357 15.02 34.04 -24.80
C LEU A 357 13.99 35.13 -25.09
N ASN A 358 14.45 36.35 -25.42
CA ASN A 358 13.59 37.38 -25.96
C ASN A 358 13.27 37.05 -27.43
N ILE A 359 12.09 36.49 -27.67
CA ILE A 359 11.70 35.98 -28.99
C ILE A 359 11.50 37.11 -30.00
N ALA A 360 11.07 38.30 -29.55
CA ALA A 360 10.85 39.46 -30.41
C ALA A 360 12.15 39.88 -31.11
N GLN A 361 13.20 40.14 -30.32
CA GLN A 361 14.50 40.56 -30.84
C GLN A 361 15.14 39.50 -31.76
N ARG A 362 15.05 38.22 -31.37
CA ARG A 362 15.67 37.14 -32.14
C ARG A 362 14.97 36.94 -33.48
N LEU A 363 13.64 36.90 -33.49
CA LEU A 363 12.88 36.66 -34.71
C LEU A 363 12.84 37.89 -35.63
N ASP A 364 12.84 39.12 -35.09
CA ASP A 364 12.99 40.34 -35.91
C ASP A 364 14.30 40.30 -36.72
N ALA A 365 15.42 39.95 -36.06
CA ALA A 365 16.72 39.84 -36.73
C ALA A 365 16.74 38.72 -37.77
N TYR A 366 16.13 37.57 -37.44
CA TYR A 366 16.05 36.42 -38.33
C TYR A 366 15.19 36.70 -39.57
N PHE A 367 13.97 37.22 -39.40
CA PHE A 367 13.08 37.51 -40.53
C PHE A 367 13.63 38.61 -41.43
N ALA A 368 14.37 39.58 -40.90
CA ALA A 368 15.11 40.54 -41.71
C ALA A 368 16.12 39.85 -42.65
N GLN A 369 16.90 38.89 -42.13
CA GLN A 369 17.84 38.11 -42.92
C GLN A 369 17.16 37.24 -43.98
N VAL A 370 16.00 36.64 -43.64
CA VAL A 370 15.18 35.87 -44.58
C VAL A 370 14.69 36.76 -45.74
N ILE A 371 14.22 37.98 -45.44
CA ILE A 371 13.74 38.92 -46.45
C ILE A 371 14.89 39.36 -47.38
N ASP A 372 16.09 39.58 -46.83
CA ASP A 372 17.27 39.92 -47.64
C ASP A 372 17.66 38.77 -48.58
N TYR A 373 17.51 37.51 -48.16
CA TYR A 373 17.82 36.34 -48.97
C TYR A 373 16.76 36.05 -50.06
N ILE A 374 15.47 36.13 -49.72
CA ILE A 374 14.36 35.72 -50.60
C ILE A 374 13.84 36.87 -51.47
N GLY A 375 14.04 38.10 -51.02
CA GLY A 375 13.67 39.34 -51.69
C GLY A 375 12.39 39.96 -51.14
N VAL A 376 12.42 41.28 -50.97
CA VAL A 376 11.36 42.13 -50.38
C VAL A 376 10.00 42.05 -51.08
N ASN A 377 9.97 41.59 -52.34
CA ASN A 377 8.73 41.45 -53.11
C ASN A 377 7.99 40.11 -52.86
N ARG A 378 8.63 39.14 -52.18
CA ARG A 378 8.07 37.80 -51.96
C ARG A 378 7.60 37.56 -50.53
N VAL A 379 8.17 38.25 -49.55
CA VAL A 379 7.84 38.11 -48.13
C VAL A 379 7.60 39.49 -47.53
N ASN A 380 6.47 39.65 -46.85
CA ASN A 380 6.11 40.84 -46.10
C ASN A 380 6.01 40.52 -44.60
N TYR A 381 6.94 41.06 -43.81
CA TYR A 381 7.02 40.84 -42.38
C TYR A 381 6.58 42.09 -41.59
N GLN A 382 5.72 41.89 -40.61
CA GLN A 382 5.37 42.92 -39.63
C GLN A 382 6.17 42.71 -38.33
N PRO A 383 7.06 43.64 -37.95
CA PRO A 383 7.90 43.50 -36.76
C PRO A 383 7.08 43.49 -35.47
N PHE A 384 7.65 42.92 -34.40
CA PHE A 384 6.97 42.84 -33.10
C PHE A 384 6.69 44.24 -32.54
N LYS A 385 5.46 44.44 -32.04
CA LYS A 385 5.05 45.71 -31.40
C LYS A 385 5.66 45.91 -30.01
N GLN A 386 5.98 44.81 -29.32
CA GLN A 386 6.57 44.83 -27.98
C GLN A 386 8.03 44.38 -28.07
N ALA A 387 8.94 45.15 -27.45
CA ALA A 387 10.38 44.93 -27.54
C ALA A 387 10.88 43.70 -26.76
N GLU A 388 10.19 43.31 -25.70
CA GLU A 388 10.58 42.18 -24.84
C GLU A 388 9.43 41.19 -24.67
N ILE A 389 9.60 39.98 -25.20
CA ILE A 389 8.68 38.87 -25.04
C ILE A 389 9.52 37.63 -24.66
N PRO A 390 9.70 37.34 -23.36
CA PRO A 390 10.51 36.22 -22.92
C PRO A 390 9.76 34.89 -23.10
N VAL A 391 10.43 33.91 -23.71
CA VAL A 391 9.93 32.55 -23.93
C VAL A 391 11.02 31.56 -23.52
N MET A 392 10.67 30.41 -22.92
CA MET A 392 11.62 29.33 -22.70
C MET A 392 11.86 28.58 -24.01
N ALA A 393 12.94 28.92 -24.71
CA ALA A 393 13.19 28.42 -26.05
C ALA A 393 14.66 28.18 -26.38
N ASP A 394 14.87 27.39 -27.43
CA ASP A 394 16.11 27.31 -28.17
C ASP A 394 15.94 28.10 -29.48
N GLY A 395 16.68 29.20 -29.60
CA GLY A 395 16.58 30.11 -30.74
C GLY A 395 16.89 29.43 -32.08
N PHE A 396 17.85 28.52 -32.12
CA PHE A 396 18.22 27.84 -33.37
C PHE A 396 17.14 26.85 -33.82
N LEU A 397 16.53 26.13 -32.88
CA LEU A 397 15.42 25.24 -33.20
C LEU A 397 14.19 26.02 -33.66
N LEU A 398 13.90 27.18 -33.07
CA LEU A 398 12.81 28.04 -33.52
C LEU A 398 13.07 28.60 -34.93
N GLU A 399 14.27 29.08 -35.22
CA GLU A 399 14.65 29.51 -36.59
C GLU A 399 14.39 28.39 -37.59
N GLN A 400 14.82 27.18 -37.26
CA GLN A 400 14.59 26.02 -38.12
C GLN A 400 13.11 25.64 -38.28
N LEU A 401 12.29 25.82 -37.24
CA LEU A 401 10.83 25.69 -37.37
C LEU A 401 10.33 26.67 -38.43
N PHE A 402 10.75 27.94 -38.34
CA PHE A 402 10.33 28.98 -39.26
C PHE A 402 10.85 28.77 -40.69
N ASP A 403 12.09 28.30 -40.86
CA ASP A 403 12.62 27.86 -42.16
C ASP A 403 11.68 26.83 -42.81
N LYS A 404 11.29 25.77 -42.08
CA LYS A 404 10.41 24.74 -42.63
C LYS A 404 9.02 25.27 -42.97
N LEU A 405 8.51 26.26 -42.22
CA LEU A 405 7.21 26.87 -42.53
C LEU A 405 7.30 27.84 -43.72
N ILE A 406 8.39 28.60 -43.86
CA ILE A 406 8.61 29.52 -44.99
C ILE A 406 8.86 28.74 -46.28
N ASP A 407 9.68 27.69 -46.24
CA ASP A 407 9.88 26.78 -47.38
C ASP A 407 8.56 26.18 -47.85
N ASN A 408 7.70 25.78 -46.90
CA ASN A 408 6.37 25.27 -47.19
C ASN A 408 5.47 26.35 -47.81
N ALA A 409 5.49 27.56 -47.25
CA ALA A 409 4.72 28.68 -47.78
C ALA A 409 5.13 29.05 -49.22
N LEU A 410 6.44 29.07 -49.51
CA LEU A 410 6.98 29.36 -50.85
C LEU A 410 6.67 28.27 -51.87
N ALA A 411 6.72 27.01 -51.45
CA ALA A 411 6.44 25.87 -52.32
C ALA A 411 4.98 25.86 -52.84
N PHE A 412 4.04 26.31 -52.01
CA PHE A 412 2.61 26.34 -52.34
C PHE A 412 2.08 27.74 -52.68
N ASP A 413 2.96 28.73 -52.84
CA ASP A 413 2.56 30.09 -53.19
C ASP A 413 2.24 30.23 -54.68
N ASN A 414 1.12 30.87 -54.99
CA ASN A 414 0.68 31.15 -56.35
C ASN A 414 1.13 32.54 -56.86
N GLY A 415 1.92 33.27 -56.07
CA GLY A 415 2.51 34.57 -56.43
C GLY A 415 1.51 35.73 -56.51
N GLN A 416 0.25 35.54 -56.11
CA GLN A 416 -0.76 36.61 -56.15
C GLN A 416 -0.51 37.68 -55.09
N CYS A 417 0.07 37.32 -53.95
CA CYS A 417 0.47 38.23 -52.89
C CYS A 417 1.77 37.76 -52.25
N PRO A 418 2.58 38.66 -51.68
CA PRO A 418 3.72 38.26 -50.86
C PRO A 418 3.24 37.48 -49.63
N ILE A 419 4.04 36.52 -49.19
CA ILE A 419 3.83 35.75 -47.96
C ILE A 419 3.79 36.71 -46.79
N GLN A 420 2.73 36.67 -45.99
CA GLN A 420 2.54 37.55 -44.85
C GLN A 420 3.01 36.87 -43.57
N ILE A 421 3.94 37.51 -42.87
CA ILE A 421 4.39 37.09 -41.55
C ILE A 421 3.96 38.15 -40.54
N CYS A 422 3.12 37.79 -39.58
CA CYS A 422 2.66 38.72 -38.55
C CYS A 422 2.62 38.06 -37.17
N CYS A 423 2.79 38.88 -36.14
CA CYS A 423 2.92 38.42 -34.77
C CYS A 423 1.85 39.09 -33.89
N GLN A 424 1.12 38.29 -33.12
CA GLN A 424 0.09 38.75 -32.22
C GLN A 424 0.35 38.21 -30.81
N LEU A 425 0.43 39.13 -29.85
CA LEU A 425 0.48 38.78 -28.44
C LEU A 425 -0.96 38.62 -27.91
N ASN A 426 -1.23 37.53 -27.21
CA ASN A 426 -2.51 37.27 -26.60
C ASN A 426 -2.38 37.24 -25.07
N ASP A 427 -2.94 38.27 -24.44
CA ASP A 427 -2.92 38.50 -23.00
C ASP A 427 -4.27 38.11 -22.33
N GLN A 428 -5.20 37.50 -23.07
CA GLN A 428 -6.56 37.23 -22.60
C GLN A 428 -6.70 35.88 -21.86
N THR A 429 -5.65 35.07 -21.80
CA THR A 429 -5.61 33.75 -21.15
C THR A 429 -4.78 33.79 -19.87
N GLU A 430 -5.02 32.86 -18.91
CA GLU A 430 -4.23 32.75 -17.65
C GLU A 430 -2.72 32.62 -17.89
N VAL A 431 -2.32 32.12 -19.06
CA VAL A 431 -0.94 32.11 -19.55
C VAL A 431 -0.85 33.05 -20.75
N LYS A 432 0.07 34.01 -20.71
CA LYS A 432 0.37 34.91 -21.83
C LYS A 432 0.93 34.09 -22.99
N THR A 433 0.40 34.26 -24.21
CA THR A 433 0.86 33.50 -25.39
C THR A 433 1.21 34.42 -26.55
N ILE A 434 2.16 34.00 -27.39
CA ILE A 434 2.50 34.68 -28.64
C ILE A 434 2.10 33.80 -29.82
N ALA A 435 1.35 34.36 -30.75
CA ALA A 435 0.94 33.74 -31.99
C ALA A 435 1.72 34.35 -33.16
N ILE A 436 2.41 33.53 -33.93
CA ILE A 436 3.17 33.94 -35.12
C ILE A 436 2.52 33.29 -36.32
N HIS A 437 2.00 34.10 -37.23
CA HIS A 437 1.25 33.70 -38.41
C HIS A 437 2.14 33.78 -39.64
N ILE A 438 2.12 32.73 -40.47
CA ILE A 438 2.76 32.68 -41.78
C ILE A 438 1.69 32.30 -42.77
N CYS A 439 1.27 33.27 -43.58
CA CYS A 439 0.16 33.11 -44.51
C CYS A 439 0.62 33.27 -45.96
N ASN A 440 0.27 32.32 -46.83
CA ASN A 440 0.56 32.36 -48.26
C ASN A 440 -0.72 32.24 -49.10
N THR A 441 -0.65 32.69 -50.36
CA THR A 441 -1.75 32.58 -51.32
C THR A 441 -1.59 31.32 -52.15
N GLY A 442 -2.62 30.48 -52.28
CA GLY A 442 -2.44 29.18 -52.91
C GLY A 442 -3.69 28.29 -52.87
N PRO A 443 -3.62 27.07 -53.45
CA PRO A 443 -4.73 26.14 -53.40
C PRO A 443 -5.04 25.74 -51.95
N ASN A 444 -6.30 25.88 -51.55
CA ASN A 444 -6.76 25.42 -50.25
C ASN A 444 -6.77 23.89 -50.18
N TRP A 445 -6.62 23.33 -48.97
CA TRP A 445 -6.77 21.90 -48.77
C TRP A 445 -8.22 21.44 -49.05
N PRO A 446 -8.43 20.17 -49.50
CA PRO A 446 -9.76 19.66 -49.86
C PRO A 446 -10.77 19.77 -48.72
N THR A 447 -12.03 20.09 -49.05
CA THR A 447 -13.12 20.11 -48.06
C THR A 447 -13.52 18.67 -47.69
N GLY A 448 -13.48 18.34 -46.39
CA GLY A 448 -13.84 17.00 -45.87
C GLY A 448 -12.70 16.25 -45.15
N VAL A 449 -11.48 16.80 -45.14
CA VAL A 449 -10.32 16.23 -44.43
C VAL A 449 -10.01 17.06 -43.19
N ASP A 450 -9.80 16.43 -42.03
CA ASP A 450 -9.28 17.11 -40.85
C ASP A 450 -7.79 17.43 -41.07
N PRO A 451 -7.41 18.71 -41.21
CA PRO A 451 -6.04 19.09 -41.51
C PRO A 451 -5.05 18.68 -40.42
N ARG A 452 -5.51 18.36 -39.20
CA ARG A 452 -4.61 17.89 -38.13
C ARG A 452 -4.09 16.47 -38.35
N ASN A 453 -4.92 15.58 -38.89
CA ASN A 453 -4.61 14.15 -38.96
C ASN A 453 -3.80 13.74 -40.19
N GLU A 454 -3.87 14.50 -41.30
CA GLU A 454 -3.14 14.16 -42.54
C GLU A 454 -1.85 14.97 -42.75
N PHE A 455 -1.82 16.25 -42.38
CA PHE A 455 -0.68 17.12 -42.69
C PHE A 455 0.41 17.13 -41.60
N PHE A 456 0.07 16.76 -40.36
CA PHE A 456 1.05 16.62 -39.27
C PHE A 456 1.45 15.15 -39.01
N SER A 457 0.88 14.16 -39.72
CA SER A 457 1.27 12.76 -39.65
C SER A 457 2.43 12.43 -40.62
N GLN A 458 3.30 11.49 -40.24
CA GLN A 458 4.39 11.05 -41.12
C GLN A 458 3.84 10.28 -42.33
N GLY A 459 4.00 10.85 -43.54
CA GLY A 459 3.32 10.37 -44.75
C GLY A 459 1.86 10.79 -44.68
N HIS A 460 1.32 11.56 -45.61
CA HIS A 460 1.15 11.23 -47.01
C HIS A 460 0.74 12.54 -47.70
N GLN A 461 1.27 12.84 -48.89
CA GLN A 461 0.48 13.47 -49.95
C GLN A 461 1.30 13.55 -51.24
N GLN A 462 0.86 12.75 -52.21
CA GLN A 462 1.17 12.89 -53.61
C GLN A 462 -0.02 13.67 -54.19
N LEU A 463 0.00 15.00 -54.08
CA LEU A 463 -0.99 15.84 -54.75
C LEU A 463 -0.66 15.83 -56.25
N GLN A 464 -1.44 15.06 -57.01
CA GLN A 464 -1.43 15.14 -58.47
C GLN A 464 -2.07 16.47 -58.87
N ASN A 465 -1.27 17.38 -59.43
CA ASN A 465 -1.78 18.55 -60.13
C ASN A 465 -2.56 18.09 -61.38
N PRO A 466 -3.71 18.73 -61.73
CA PRO A 466 -4.52 18.37 -62.89
C PRO A 466 -3.82 18.53 -64.26
N ASP A 467 -2.67 19.22 -64.33
CA ASP A 467 -1.99 19.58 -65.58
C ASP A 467 -0.74 18.76 -65.92
N GLY A 468 -0.48 17.63 -65.25
CA GLY A 468 0.53 16.65 -65.68
C GLY A 468 1.99 17.14 -65.70
N LYS A 469 2.28 18.37 -65.28
CA LYS A 469 3.64 18.85 -65.02
C LYS A 469 4.03 18.50 -63.59
N ILE A 470 4.96 17.56 -63.48
CA ILE A 470 5.65 17.23 -62.23
C ILE A 470 6.59 18.41 -61.93
N ASP A 471 6.19 19.32 -61.05
CA ASP A 471 7.16 20.26 -60.48
C ASP A 471 8.19 19.50 -59.66
N SER A 472 9.46 19.84 -59.88
CA SER A 472 10.64 19.06 -59.57
C SER A 472 11.08 19.14 -58.10
N SER A 473 10.17 18.88 -57.16
CA SER A 473 10.52 18.60 -55.77
C SER A 473 9.41 17.76 -55.13
N PRO A 474 9.59 16.47 -54.83
CA PRO A 474 8.62 15.72 -54.06
C PRO A 474 8.69 16.17 -52.59
N HIS A 475 7.62 16.78 -52.09
CA HIS A 475 7.51 17.32 -50.74
C HIS A 475 7.04 16.17 -49.84
N LEU A 476 7.95 15.50 -49.13
CA LEU A 476 7.64 14.27 -48.38
C LEU A 476 6.71 14.46 -47.15
N GLY A 477 6.02 15.60 -47.01
CA GLY A 477 5.18 15.94 -45.84
C GLY A 477 5.94 16.10 -44.51
N LEU A 478 7.25 15.85 -44.49
CA LEU A 478 8.07 15.85 -43.27
C LEU A 478 8.27 17.23 -42.64
N GLY A 479 8.23 18.31 -43.44
CA GLY A 479 8.55 19.66 -42.98
C GLY A 479 7.60 20.16 -41.91
N LEU A 480 6.29 19.97 -42.12
CA LEU A 480 5.26 20.43 -41.19
C LEU A 480 5.21 19.55 -39.93
N HIS A 481 5.41 18.23 -40.07
CA HIS A 481 5.56 17.32 -38.92
C HIS A 481 6.76 17.66 -38.05
N LEU A 482 7.89 18.01 -38.67
CA LEU A 482 9.08 18.44 -37.95
C LEU A 482 8.82 19.75 -37.21
N ALA A 483 8.23 20.75 -37.88
CA ALA A 483 7.82 22.01 -37.26
C ALA A 483 6.88 21.78 -36.05
N ASP A 484 5.93 20.84 -36.13
CA ASP A 484 5.03 20.47 -35.04
C ASP A 484 5.78 19.85 -33.85
N LEU A 485 6.77 18.99 -34.10
CA LEU A 485 7.65 18.46 -33.06
C LEU A 485 8.46 19.57 -32.36
N ILE A 486 8.97 20.54 -33.13
CA ILE A 486 9.68 21.70 -32.56
C ILE A 486 8.72 22.54 -31.70
N ALA A 487 7.52 22.85 -32.19
CA ALA A 487 6.53 23.61 -31.45
C ALA A 487 6.14 22.92 -30.13
N LYS A 488 5.84 21.61 -30.17
CA LYS A 488 5.50 20.81 -28.98
C LYS A 488 6.63 20.77 -27.95
N ARG A 489 7.89 20.69 -28.39
CA ARG A 489 9.06 20.77 -27.50
C ARG A 489 9.08 22.08 -26.71
N HIS A 490 8.67 23.17 -27.36
CA HIS A 490 8.59 24.51 -26.77
C HIS A 490 7.26 24.76 -26.02
N GLN A 491 6.51 23.70 -25.70
CA GLN A 491 5.17 23.77 -25.08
C GLN A 491 4.16 24.59 -25.91
N GLY A 492 4.42 24.72 -27.21
CA GLY A 492 3.57 25.41 -28.16
C GLY A 492 2.71 24.49 -29.01
N GLU A 493 1.92 25.09 -29.89
CA GLU A 493 1.00 24.41 -30.81
C GLU A 493 1.07 25.01 -32.21
N LEU A 494 0.98 24.18 -33.24
CA LEU A 494 0.74 24.63 -34.62
C LEU A 494 -0.76 24.54 -34.97
N LYS A 495 -1.29 25.61 -35.58
CA LYS A 495 -2.66 25.66 -36.10
C LYS A 495 -2.68 26.02 -37.58
N LEU A 496 -3.55 25.36 -38.33
CA LEU A 496 -3.84 25.67 -39.72
C LEU A 496 -5.19 26.40 -39.80
N SER A 497 -5.21 27.53 -40.49
CA SER A 497 -6.42 28.30 -40.75
C SER A 497 -6.47 28.75 -42.21
N LYS A 498 -7.66 29.09 -42.69
CA LYS A 498 -7.80 29.67 -44.02
C LYS A 498 -7.34 31.11 -43.99
N PHE A 499 -6.51 31.48 -44.96
CA PHE A 499 -6.13 32.86 -45.19
C PHE A 499 -7.05 33.49 -46.23
N GLN A 500 -7.62 34.63 -45.90
CA GLN A 500 -8.38 35.46 -46.84
C GLN A 500 -7.96 36.91 -46.63
N ARG A 501 -7.45 37.54 -47.68
CA ARG A 501 -7.04 38.95 -47.62
C ARG A 501 -8.29 39.82 -47.67
N CYS A 502 -8.58 40.56 -46.60
CA CYS A 502 -9.78 41.39 -46.46
C CYS A 502 -9.71 42.75 -47.18
N ASP A 503 -8.64 43.05 -47.90
CA ASP A 503 -8.34 44.41 -48.41
C ASP A 503 -8.78 44.67 -49.86
N THR A 504 -9.58 43.78 -50.44
CA THR A 504 -10.14 43.96 -51.78
C THR A 504 -11.65 43.74 -51.74
N ASP A 505 -12.44 44.78 -51.99
CA ASP A 505 -13.89 44.73 -52.28
C ASP A 505 -14.21 43.99 -53.61
N ALA A 506 -13.28 43.18 -54.11
CA ALA A 506 -13.42 42.39 -55.31
C ALA A 506 -13.98 41.00 -54.97
N VAL A 507 -14.91 40.53 -55.81
CA VAL A 507 -15.54 39.20 -55.76
C VAL A 507 -14.51 38.04 -55.80
N TRP A 508 -13.23 38.32 -56.10
CA TRP A 508 -12.10 37.39 -56.10
C TRP A 508 -10.99 37.83 -55.14
N ALA A 509 -11.26 37.81 -53.83
CA ALA A 509 -10.20 37.91 -52.84
C ALA A 509 -9.30 36.66 -52.92
N PRO A 510 -7.96 36.80 -52.99
CA PRO A 510 -7.06 35.66 -53.02
C PRO A 510 -7.19 34.87 -51.71
N THR A 511 -7.51 33.59 -51.83
CA THR A 511 -7.57 32.65 -50.71
C THR A 511 -6.28 31.86 -50.61
N GLY A 512 -5.93 31.43 -49.40
CA GLY A 512 -4.81 30.53 -49.19
C GLY A 512 -4.78 29.94 -47.80
N VAL A 513 -3.57 29.63 -47.34
CA VAL A 513 -3.33 28.91 -46.09
C VAL A 513 -2.58 29.80 -45.12
N CYS A 514 -2.96 29.77 -43.85
CA CYS A 514 -2.17 30.35 -42.78
C CYS A 514 -1.78 29.30 -41.74
N VAL A 515 -0.48 29.20 -41.47
CA VAL A 515 0.07 28.39 -40.38
C VAL A 515 0.38 29.31 -39.20
N THR A 516 -0.15 29.00 -38.03
CA THR A 516 0.03 29.78 -36.81
C THR A 516 0.82 28.97 -35.79
N VAL A 517 1.94 29.52 -35.33
CA VAL A 517 2.76 28.99 -34.23
C VAL A 517 2.36 29.70 -32.95
N ILE A 518 1.88 28.97 -31.94
CA ILE A 518 1.50 29.51 -30.64
C ILE A 518 2.53 29.06 -29.61
N LEU A 519 3.18 30.00 -28.92
CA LEU A 519 4.17 29.72 -27.88
C LEU A 519 3.76 30.35 -26.54
N PRO A 520 3.97 29.67 -25.39
CA PRO A 520 3.73 30.26 -24.08
C PRO A 520 4.85 31.23 -23.70
N CYS A 521 4.47 32.42 -23.24
CA CYS A 521 5.40 33.41 -22.73
C CYS A 521 5.69 33.15 -21.25
N LEU A 522 6.89 33.51 -20.80
CA LEU A 522 7.21 33.60 -19.38
C LEU A 522 6.42 34.76 -18.77
N ALA A 523 5.92 34.55 -17.55
CA ALA A 523 5.39 35.65 -16.74
C ALA A 523 6.55 36.62 -16.47
N VAL A 524 6.39 37.87 -16.92
CA VAL A 524 7.34 38.97 -16.68
C VAL A 524 7.18 39.49 -15.26
#